data_AF-A0A958QCE9-F1
#
_entry.id   AF-A0A958QCE9-F1
#
_cell.length_a   1.000
_cell.length_b   1.000
_cell.length_c   1.000
_cell.angle_alpha   90.00
_cell.angle_beta   90.00
_cell.angle_gamma   90.00
#
_symmetry.space_group_name_H-M   'P 1'
#
loop_
_entity.id
_entity.type
_entity.pdbx_description
1 polymer ?
#
loop_
_entity_poly.entity_id
_entity_poly.type
_entity_poly.pdbx_seq_one_letter_code
_entity_poly.pdbx_strand_id
1 'polypeptide(L)'
;MGSESTNIEVAPPPPPAYDELNGSTVYLAGGMNRSGSTWLYNAARLLLLSDPEIARDLGVCWVGQLGTTQIRKNMLVKQHACVDTMVNRAKVILYSYRDIRDVLASLVRKSRGEASVERAGGLIHQYYKWRKVAHFVMQYEHMLIEPSAVLTELAAVLRIDNYDHEKILNQLTTLSYEDPGSKNKIYHNENLLHKTHFTDGRHGSWHQTLTPELISAVEASYGDWLRDHNYPCPWPV
;
A
#
# COMPACT_ATOMS: atom_id res chain seq x y z
N MET A 1 -34.73 -29.61 -5.26
CA MET A 1 -34.13 -29.29 -3.95
C MET A 1 -33.15 -28.15 -4.17
N GLY A 2 -33.62 -26.91 -4.00
CA GLY A 2 -32.77 -25.72 -4.11
C GLY A 2 -32.06 -25.51 -2.78
N SER A 3 -30.74 -25.49 -2.79
CA SER A 3 -29.93 -25.13 -1.64
C SER A 3 -29.98 -23.61 -1.47
N GLU A 4 -30.72 -23.14 -0.47
CA GLU A 4 -30.61 -21.77 0.02
C GLU A 4 -29.20 -21.56 0.57
N SER A 5 -28.38 -20.80 -0.15
CA SER A 5 -27.10 -20.33 0.35
C SER A 5 -27.36 -19.24 1.38
N THR A 6 -27.33 -19.62 2.66
CA THR A 6 -27.35 -18.68 3.78
C THR A 6 -26.09 -17.82 3.70
N ASN A 7 -26.28 -16.54 3.37
CA ASN A 7 -25.24 -15.52 3.52
C ASN A 7 -24.93 -15.42 5.02
N ILE A 8 -23.83 -16.04 5.43
CA ILE A 8 -23.29 -15.87 6.78
C ILE A 8 -22.80 -14.43 6.85
N GLU A 9 -23.54 -13.61 7.59
CA GLU A 9 -23.14 -12.25 7.94
C GLU A 9 -21.91 -12.34 8.85
N VAL A 10 -20.72 -12.20 8.26
CA VAL A 10 -19.47 -12.19 9.02
C VAL A 10 -19.42 -10.86 9.76
N ALA A 11 -19.51 -10.91 11.09
CA ALA A 11 -19.36 -9.73 11.94
C ALA A 11 -18.07 -8.98 11.56
N PRO A 12 -18.10 -7.63 11.53
CA PRO A 12 -16.90 -6.86 11.22
C PRO A 12 -15.80 -7.22 12.23
N PRO A 13 -14.53 -7.31 11.80
CA PRO A 13 -13.44 -7.58 12.72
C PRO A 13 -13.40 -6.50 13.80
N PRO A 14 -13.02 -6.84 15.04
CA PRO A 14 -12.87 -5.86 16.10
C PRO A 14 -11.91 -4.74 15.66
N PRO A 15 -12.08 -3.51 16.18
CA PRO A 15 -11.17 -2.42 15.87
C PRO A 15 -9.73 -2.82 16.22
N PRO A 16 -8.72 -2.34 15.47
CA PRO A 16 -7.33 -2.73 15.73
C PRO A 16 -6.93 -2.31 17.15
N ALA A 17 -6.36 -3.25 17.91
CA ALA A 17 -5.89 -3.04 19.26
C ALA A 17 -4.54 -2.31 19.24
N TYR A 18 -4.54 -1.04 18.84
CA TYR A 18 -3.31 -0.27 18.63
C TYR A 18 -2.40 -0.25 19.87
N ASP A 19 -2.97 -0.30 21.07
CA ASP A 19 -2.27 -0.25 22.36
C ASP A 19 -1.33 -1.44 22.60
N GLU A 20 -1.49 -2.52 21.82
CA GLU A 20 -0.58 -3.66 21.83
C GLU A 20 0.83 -3.29 21.38
N LEU A 21 1.01 -2.18 20.64
CA LEU A 21 2.31 -1.70 20.17
C LEU A 21 3.11 -0.91 21.23
N ASN A 22 2.64 -0.85 22.48
CA ASN A 22 3.33 -0.11 23.54
C ASN A 22 4.74 -0.66 23.77
N GLY A 23 5.75 0.21 23.66
CA GLY A 23 7.17 -0.15 23.79
C GLY A 23 7.85 -0.59 22.50
N SER A 24 7.11 -0.74 21.40
CA SER A 24 7.67 -1.04 20.07
C SER A 24 8.05 0.23 19.32
N THR A 25 9.12 0.14 18.54
CA THR A 25 9.43 1.09 17.45
C THR A 25 8.58 0.73 16.23
N VAL A 26 7.72 1.65 15.78
CA VAL A 26 6.79 1.40 14.69
C VAL A 26 7.26 2.06 13.39
N TYR A 27 7.35 1.27 12.33
CA TYR A 27 7.49 1.71 10.94
C TYR A 27 6.13 1.52 10.26
N LEU A 28 5.59 2.56 9.63
CA LEU A 28 4.26 2.54 9.06
C LEU A 28 4.33 2.62 7.53
N ALA A 29 3.87 1.58 6.85
CA ALA A 29 3.71 1.55 5.40
C ALA A 29 2.25 1.82 5.02
N GLY A 30 1.94 3.08 4.77
CA GLY A 30 0.69 3.56 4.22
C GLY A 30 0.63 3.40 2.70
N GLY A 31 -0.57 3.46 2.13
CA GLY A 31 -0.70 3.67 0.69
C GLY A 31 -2.12 3.82 0.23
N MET A 32 -2.34 4.60 -0.83
CA MET A 32 -3.60 4.60 -1.56
C MET A 32 -3.89 3.15 -2.01
N ASN A 33 -5.15 2.72 -1.99
CA ASN A 33 -5.48 1.38 -2.46
C ASN A 33 -4.92 1.18 -3.88
N ARG A 34 -4.29 0.03 -4.15
CA ARG A 34 -3.77 -0.33 -5.49
C ARG A 34 -2.63 0.57 -6.03
N SER A 35 -1.92 1.29 -5.16
CA SER A 35 -0.79 2.18 -5.53
C SER A 35 0.62 1.58 -5.40
N GLY A 36 0.74 0.25 -5.39
CA GLY A 36 2.03 -0.40 -5.11
C GLY A 36 2.44 -0.38 -3.63
N SER A 37 1.51 -0.14 -2.70
CA SER A 37 1.80 -0.16 -1.26
C SER A 37 2.34 -1.50 -0.73
N THR A 38 2.03 -2.61 -1.41
CA THR A 38 2.65 -3.90 -1.10
C THR A 38 4.13 -3.93 -1.52
N TRP A 39 4.49 -3.35 -2.67
CA TRP A 39 5.89 -3.22 -3.07
C TRP A 39 6.64 -2.35 -2.06
N LEU A 40 6.11 -1.17 -1.71
CA LEU A 40 6.71 -0.27 -0.71
C LEU A 40 6.93 -0.96 0.64
N TYR A 41 5.90 -1.67 1.12
CA TYR A 41 6.00 -2.45 2.35
C TYR A 41 7.08 -3.53 2.29
N ASN A 42 7.19 -4.26 1.16
CA ASN A 42 8.21 -5.30 1.00
C ASN A 42 9.62 -4.69 0.88
N ALA A 43 9.77 -3.57 0.18
CA ALA A 43 11.04 -2.87 0.06
C ALA A 43 11.53 -2.40 1.45
N ALA A 44 10.64 -1.78 2.22
CA ALA A 44 10.92 -1.40 3.61
C ALA A 44 11.25 -2.61 4.49
N ARG A 45 10.49 -3.73 4.37
CA ARG A 45 10.79 -4.94 5.13
C ARG A 45 12.20 -5.46 4.84
N LEU A 46 12.55 -5.57 3.56
CA LEU A 46 13.85 -6.13 3.16
C LEU A 46 15.01 -5.22 3.59
N LEU A 47 14.84 -3.90 3.53
CA LEU A 47 15.81 -2.95 4.09
C LEU A 47 15.95 -3.09 5.61
N LEU A 48 14.83 -3.14 6.34
CA LEU A 48 14.86 -3.34 7.80
C LEU A 48 15.48 -4.69 8.21
N LEU A 49 15.31 -5.73 7.41
CA LEU A 49 15.94 -7.04 7.61
C LEU A 49 17.44 -7.05 7.30
N SER A 50 17.94 -6.07 6.54
CA SER A 50 19.38 -5.96 6.25
C SER A 50 20.17 -5.37 7.44
N ASP A 51 19.50 -4.68 8.35
CA ASP A 51 20.06 -4.22 9.61
C ASP A 51 20.02 -5.36 10.66
N PRO A 52 21.17 -5.84 11.17
CA PRO A 52 21.20 -6.97 12.10
C PRO A 52 20.52 -6.73 13.46
N GLU A 53 20.47 -5.48 13.93
CA GLU A 53 19.84 -5.15 15.21
C GLU A 53 18.32 -5.11 15.08
N ILE A 54 17.82 -4.52 13.99
CA ILE A 54 16.39 -4.48 13.69
C ILE A 54 15.89 -5.89 13.37
N ALA A 55 16.59 -6.62 12.49
CA ALA A 55 16.18 -7.93 11.99
C ALA A 55 15.95 -8.96 13.09
N ARG A 56 16.73 -8.91 14.19
CA ARG A 56 16.63 -9.86 15.32
C ARG A 56 15.25 -9.84 15.97
N ASP A 57 14.57 -8.70 15.93
CA ASP A 57 13.31 -8.49 16.63
C ASP A 57 12.35 -7.63 15.79
N LEU A 58 12.27 -7.96 14.50
CA LEU A 58 11.33 -7.36 13.57
C LEU A 58 10.07 -8.21 13.46
N GLY A 59 8.93 -7.63 13.85
CA GLY A 59 7.59 -8.12 13.54
C GLY A 59 7.02 -7.35 12.35
N VAL A 60 6.18 -8.03 11.56
CA VAL A 60 5.54 -7.43 10.39
C VAL A 60 4.08 -7.87 10.31
N CYS A 61 3.17 -6.97 9.94
CA CYS A 61 1.76 -7.33 9.78
C CYS A 61 0.94 -6.32 8.96
N TRP A 62 -0.25 -6.75 8.54
CA TRP A 62 -1.34 -5.84 8.21
C TRP A 62 -1.98 -5.31 9.49
N VAL A 63 -2.41 -4.04 9.54
CA VAL A 63 -2.99 -3.42 10.74
C VAL A 63 -4.17 -4.21 11.33
N GLY A 64 -4.96 -4.88 10.49
CA GLY A 64 -6.08 -5.72 10.94
C GLY A 64 -5.66 -7.03 11.62
N GLN A 65 -4.36 -7.33 11.70
CA GLN A 65 -3.79 -8.52 12.34
C GLN A 65 -3.08 -8.20 13.65
N LEU A 66 -3.08 -6.94 14.13
CA LEU A 66 -2.36 -6.58 15.36
C LEU A 66 -2.73 -7.49 16.54
N GLY A 67 -4.03 -7.71 16.78
CA GLY A 67 -4.53 -8.57 17.87
C GLY A 67 -4.17 -10.06 17.81
N THR A 68 -3.54 -10.52 16.73
CA THR A 68 -3.08 -11.91 16.57
C THR A 68 -1.60 -12.02 16.22
N THR A 69 -0.93 -10.89 15.97
CA THR A 69 0.48 -10.84 15.63
C THR A 69 1.29 -10.75 16.91
N GLN A 70 2.33 -11.58 17.04
CA GLN A 70 3.28 -11.42 18.13
C GLN A 70 3.98 -10.06 18.00
N ILE A 71 3.77 -9.20 18.99
CA ILE A 71 4.41 -7.88 19.05
C ILE A 71 5.90 -8.07 19.35
N ARG A 72 6.72 -7.33 18.60
CA ARG A 72 8.20 -7.34 18.65
C ARG A 72 8.72 -5.94 18.94
N LYS A 73 10.00 -5.80 19.30
CA LYS A 73 10.60 -4.48 19.56
C LYS A 73 10.52 -3.55 18.35
N ASN A 74 10.66 -4.07 17.13
CA ASN A 74 10.47 -3.32 15.90
C ASN A 74 9.24 -3.88 15.16
N MET A 75 8.32 -3.02 14.73
CA MET A 75 7.11 -3.42 14.02
C MET A 75 6.98 -2.66 12.71
N LEU A 76 6.93 -3.37 11.58
CA LEU A 76 6.52 -2.81 10.29
C LEU A 76 5.04 -3.12 10.05
N VAL A 77 4.20 -2.10 10.12
CA VAL A 77 2.75 -2.24 9.98
C VAL A 77 2.31 -1.64 8.66
N LYS A 78 1.54 -2.40 7.86
CA LYS A 78 0.92 -1.91 6.64
C LYS A 78 -0.53 -1.49 6.88
N GLN A 79 -0.95 -0.35 6.33
CA GLN A 79 -2.35 0.10 6.35
C GLN A 79 -2.71 0.96 5.12
N HIS A 80 -4.00 1.19 4.90
CA HIS A 80 -4.50 2.05 3.81
C HIS A 80 -5.08 3.38 4.32
N ALA A 81 -5.83 3.34 5.43
CA ALA A 81 -6.38 4.55 6.04
C ALA A 81 -5.32 5.31 6.85
N CYS A 82 -5.28 6.63 6.71
CA CYS A 82 -4.49 7.50 7.60
C CYS A 82 -5.27 7.70 8.90
N VAL A 83 -4.83 7.02 9.97
CA VAL A 83 -5.45 7.06 11.30
C VAL A 83 -4.47 7.67 12.29
N ASP A 84 -4.89 8.71 13.00
CA ASP A 84 -4.03 9.53 13.87
C ASP A 84 -3.34 8.70 14.96
N THR A 85 -4.00 7.69 15.51
CA THR A 85 -3.43 6.79 16.53
C THR A 85 -2.16 6.09 16.05
N MET A 86 -2.14 5.62 14.80
CA MET A 86 -0.96 4.98 14.20
C MET A 86 0.08 6.00 13.77
N VAL A 87 -0.36 7.12 13.20
CA VAL A 87 0.53 8.21 12.78
C VAL A 87 1.35 8.74 13.96
N ASN A 88 0.70 9.01 15.09
CA ASN A 88 1.36 9.54 16.29
C ASN A 88 2.32 8.55 16.95
N ARG A 89 2.23 7.26 16.62
CA ARG A 89 3.12 6.20 17.15
C ARG A 89 4.28 5.87 16.22
N ALA A 90 4.17 6.16 14.94
CA ALA A 90 5.14 5.76 13.95
C ALA A 90 6.43 6.59 14.05
N LYS A 91 7.57 5.89 14.17
CA LYS A 91 8.90 6.49 14.05
C LYS A 91 9.19 6.94 12.62
N VAL A 92 8.77 6.14 11.64
CA VAL A 92 8.88 6.45 10.21
C VAL A 92 7.56 6.11 9.53
N ILE A 93 7.13 7.00 8.64
CA ILE A 93 5.89 6.86 7.86
C ILE A 93 6.24 6.91 6.38
N LEU A 94 5.93 5.82 5.70
CA LEU A 94 6.14 5.62 4.27
C LEU A 94 4.76 5.61 3.61
N TYR A 95 4.60 6.27 2.48
CA TYR A 95 3.32 6.31 1.79
C TYR A 95 3.48 6.14 0.28
N SER A 96 2.60 5.36 -0.34
CA SER A 96 2.52 5.27 -1.81
C SER A 96 1.21 5.85 -2.36
N TYR A 97 1.30 6.49 -3.51
CA TYR A 97 0.15 6.95 -4.29
C TYR A 97 0.32 6.63 -5.78
N ARG A 98 -0.76 6.76 -6.54
CA ARG A 98 -0.85 6.40 -7.96
C ARG A 98 -1.89 7.27 -8.65
N ASP A 99 -1.84 7.36 -9.98
CA ASP A 99 -2.92 7.96 -10.78
C ASP A 99 -4.28 7.43 -10.30
N ILE A 100 -5.14 8.35 -9.87
CA ILE A 100 -6.42 8.01 -9.27
C ILE A 100 -7.32 7.22 -10.24
N ARG A 101 -7.21 7.47 -11.55
CA ARG A 101 -7.97 6.76 -12.58
C ARG A 101 -7.54 5.30 -12.67
N ASP A 102 -6.23 5.03 -12.63
CA ASP A 102 -5.71 3.66 -12.59
C ASP A 102 -6.08 2.93 -11.30
N VAL A 103 -6.14 3.66 -10.18
CA VAL A 103 -6.59 3.09 -8.90
C VAL A 103 -8.05 2.65 -9.01
N LEU A 104 -8.93 3.50 -9.54
CA LEU A 104 -10.34 3.16 -9.77
C LEU A 104 -10.48 1.96 -10.72
N ALA A 105 -9.76 1.98 -11.84
CA ALA A 105 -9.74 0.87 -12.79
C ALA A 105 -9.29 -0.45 -12.14
N SER A 106 -8.23 -0.39 -11.32
CA SER A 106 -7.77 -1.58 -10.59
C SER A 106 -8.79 -2.05 -9.54
N LEU A 107 -9.57 -1.16 -8.93
CA LEU A 107 -10.61 -1.54 -7.97
C LEU A 107 -11.77 -2.26 -8.67
N VAL A 108 -12.24 -1.74 -9.80
CA VAL A 108 -13.29 -2.37 -10.63
C VAL A 108 -12.91 -3.81 -10.96
N ARG A 109 -11.67 -4.03 -11.44
CA ARG A 109 -11.17 -5.37 -11.78
C ARG A 109 -11.06 -6.33 -10.58
N LYS A 110 -10.77 -5.81 -9.38
CA LYS A 110 -10.44 -6.65 -8.21
C LYS A 110 -11.61 -6.95 -7.29
N SER A 111 -12.43 -5.97 -6.99
CA SER A 111 -13.47 -6.09 -5.96
C SER A 111 -14.88 -6.06 -6.53
N ARG A 112 -15.05 -5.99 -7.86
CA ARG A 112 -16.34 -5.68 -8.52
C ARG A 112 -17.03 -4.44 -7.91
N GLY A 113 -16.23 -3.55 -7.31
CA GLY A 113 -16.74 -2.33 -6.70
C GLY A 113 -16.94 -1.26 -7.76
N GLU A 114 -17.93 -0.42 -7.59
CA GLU A 114 -18.21 0.68 -8.51
C GLU A 114 -17.13 1.76 -8.38
N ALA A 115 -16.57 2.16 -9.52
CA ALA A 115 -15.77 3.37 -9.60
C ALA A 115 -16.70 4.57 -9.67
N SER A 116 -16.40 5.61 -8.90
CA SER A 116 -17.18 6.84 -8.87
C SER A 116 -16.29 8.04 -8.56
N VAL A 117 -16.80 9.25 -8.81
CA VAL A 117 -16.12 10.51 -8.47
C VAL A 117 -15.96 10.63 -6.96
N GLU A 118 -16.97 10.26 -6.18
CA GLU A 118 -16.94 10.28 -4.70
C GLU A 118 -15.86 9.34 -4.16
N ARG A 119 -15.71 8.16 -4.79
CA ARG A 119 -14.66 7.22 -4.43
C ARG A 119 -13.27 7.79 -4.73
N ALA A 120 -13.11 8.48 -5.86
CA ALA A 120 -11.89 9.21 -6.19
C ALA A 120 -11.58 10.28 -5.12
N GLY A 121 -12.57 11.09 -4.76
CA GLY A 121 -12.46 12.11 -3.72
C GLY A 121 -12.05 11.55 -2.36
N GLY A 122 -12.63 10.43 -1.94
CA GLY A 122 -12.24 9.76 -0.70
C GLY A 122 -10.78 9.30 -0.68
N LEU A 123 -10.26 8.82 -1.82
CA LEU A 123 -8.86 8.40 -1.96
C LEU A 123 -7.90 9.59 -2.00
N ILE A 124 -8.27 10.68 -2.70
CA ILE A 124 -7.51 11.93 -2.73
C ILE A 124 -7.49 12.60 -1.34
N HIS A 125 -8.58 12.55 -0.61
CA HIS A 125 -8.62 13.03 0.79
C HIS A 125 -7.64 12.27 1.68
N GLN A 126 -7.59 10.94 1.55
CA GLN A 126 -6.60 10.12 2.25
C GLN A 126 -5.17 10.46 1.81
N TYR A 127 -4.95 10.73 0.51
CA TYR A 127 -3.66 11.20 0.00
C TYR A 127 -3.18 12.45 0.74
N TYR A 128 -4.02 13.48 0.86
CA TYR A 128 -3.62 14.71 1.56
C TYR A 128 -3.36 14.50 3.04
N LYS A 129 -4.09 13.59 3.71
CA LYS A 129 -3.79 13.22 5.10
C LYS A 129 -2.42 12.59 5.24
N TRP A 130 -2.12 11.58 4.41
CA TRP A 130 -0.84 10.91 4.42
C TRP A 130 0.32 11.84 4.04
N ARG A 131 0.14 12.69 3.01
CA ARG A 131 1.18 13.58 2.49
C ARG A 131 1.71 14.54 3.54
N LYS A 132 0.87 14.97 4.48
CA LYS A 132 1.23 15.87 5.59
C LYS A 132 2.14 15.24 6.64
N VAL A 133 2.12 13.92 6.77
CA VAL A 133 2.78 13.19 7.88
C VAL A 133 3.83 12.18 7.41
N ALA A 134 3.87 11.89 6.10
CA ALA A 134 4.81 10.94 5.55
C ALA A 134 6.24 11.49 5.52
N HIS A 135 7.19 10.65 5.95
CA HIS A 135 8.63 10.88 5.84
C HIS A 135 9.16 10.52 4.44
N PHE A 136 8.47 9.59 3.76
CA PHE A 136 8.75 9.19 2.39
C PHE A 136 7.44 9.03 1.61
N VAL A 137 7.41 9.53 0.38
CA VAL A 137 6.25 9.46 -0.50
C VAL A 137 6.67 8.90 -1.86
N MET A 138 6.15 7.73 -2.20
CA MET A 138 6.43 7.02 -3.44
C MET A 138 5.30 7.22 -4.45
N GLN A 139 5.61 7.78 -5.62
CA GLN A 139 4.72 7.71 -6.76
C GLN A 139 4.88 6.34 -7.43
N TYR A 140 3.75 5.65 -7.68
CA TYR A 140 3.75 4.32 -8.29
C TYR A 140 4.47 4.29 -9.64
N GLU A 141 4.20 5.28 -10.50
CA GLU A 141 4.80 5.39 -11.84
C GLU A 141 6.31 5.57 -11.78
N HIS A 142 6.82 6.37 -10.83
CA HIS A 142 8.26 6.53 -10.63
C HIS A 142 8.93 5.23 -10.18
N MET A 143 8.30 4.48 -9.27
CA MET A 143 8.78 3.17 -8.83
C MET A 143 8.86 2.16 -9.98
N LEU A 144 7.97 2.23 -10.98
CA LEU A 144 8.06 1.35 -12.14
C LEU A 144 9.25 1.67 -13.05
N ILE A 145 9.62 2.95 -13.16
CA ILE A 145 10.68 3.41 -14.06
C ILE A 145 12.05 3.30 -13.38
N GLU A 146 12.15 3.72 -12.11
CA GLU A 146 13.40 3.82 -11.38
C GLU A 146 13.33 3.13 -9.99
N PRO A 147 13.04 1.81 -9.92
CA PRO A 147 12.90 1.11 -8.64
C PRO A 147 14.17 1.18 -7.78
N SER A 148 15.35 1.26 -8.41
CA SER A 148 16.65 1.40 -7.74
C SER A 148 16.81 2.76 -7.03
N ALA A 149 16.39 3.86 -7.67
CA ALA A 149 16.41 5.19 -7.08
C ALA A 149 15.45 5.25 -5.88
N VAL A 150 14.22 4.77 -6.07
CA VAL A 150 13.21 4.66 -5.01
C VAL A 150 13.71 3.84 -3.81
N LEU A 151 14.39 2.72 -4.05
CA LEU A 151 14.94 1.89 -2.98
C LEU A 151 16.05 2.63 -2.21
N THR A 152 16.89 3.39 -2.90
CA THR A 152 17.97 4.19 -2.29
C THR A 152 17.41 5.31 -1.41
N GLU A 153 16.42 6.05 -1.90
CA GLU A 153 15.74 7.08 -1.11
C GLU A 153 15.05 6.49 0.11
N LEU A 154 14.42 5.33 -0.04
CA LEU A 154 13.77 4.62 1.05
C LEU A 154 14.78 4.18 2.12
N ALA A 155 15.94 3.65 1.72
CA ALA A 155 17.02 3.28 2.64
C ALA A 155 17.52 4.49 3.44
N ALA A 156 17.69 5.64 2.78
CA ALA A 156 18.10 6.88 3.44
C ALA A 156 17.08 7.35 4.49
N VAL A 157 15.77 7.31 4.19
CA VAL A 157 14.72 7.68 5.15
C VAL A 157 14.66 6.70 6.32
N LEU A 158 14.89 5.41 6.08
CA LEU A 158 14.95 4.38 7.11
C LEU A 158 16.29 4.39 7.89
N ARG A 159 17.29 5.15 7.43
CA ARG A 159 18.66 5.19 7.95
C ARG A 159 19.35 3.83 7.93
N ILE A 160 19.21 3.12 6.81
CA ILE A 160 19.86 1.83 6.56
C ILE A 160 21.01 2.06 5.60
N ASP A 161 22.24 2.07 6.12
CA ASP A 161 23.43 2.39 5.33
C ASP A 161 24.04 1.14 4.65
N ASN A 162 23.92 -0.03 5.28
CA ASN A 162 24.56 -1.26 4.82
C ASN A 162 23.52 -2.28 4.35
N TYR A 163 23.27 -2.31 3.03
CA TYR A 163 22.38 -3.28 2.42
C TYR A 163 22.89 -3.71 1.04
N ASP A 164 22.52 -4.92 0.63
CA ASP A 164 22.81 -5.43 -0.71
C ASP A 164 21.69 -4.99 -1.66
N HIS A 165 21.96 -3.90 -2.39
CA HIS A 165 20.98 -3.24 -3.27
C HIS A 165 20.42 -4.22 -4.32
N GLU A 166 21.29 -4.85 -5.10
CA GLU A 166 20.90 -5.76 -6.18
C GLU A 166 20.13 -6.97 -5.66
N LYS A 167 20.55 -7.52 -4.52
CA LYS A 167 19.84 -8.63 -3.89
C LYS A 167 18.42 -8.25 -3.48
N ILE A 168 18.22 -7.06 -2.89
CA ILE A 168 16.89 -6.60 -2.49
C ILE A 168 16.01 -6.37 -3.73
N LEU A 169 16.52 -5.72 -4.77
CA LEU A 169 15.76 -5.53 -6.02
C LEU A 169 15.36 -6.86 -6.65
N ASN A 170 16.30 -7.80 -6.75
CA ASN A 170 16.02 -9.13 -7.26
C ASN A 170 14.93 -9.82 -6.42
N GLN A 171 15.04 -9.79 -5.09
CA GLN A 171 14.01 -10.34 -4.21
C GLN A 171 12.64 -9.68 -4.45
N LEU A 172 12.57 -8.35 -4.58
CA LEU A 172 11.30 -7.64 -4.84
C LEU A 172 10.63 -8.10 -6.13
N THR A 173 11.40 -8.48 -7.15
CA THR A 173 10.86 -8.99 -8.42
C THR A 173 10.41 -10.45 -8.34
N THR A 174 11.02 -11.26 -7.46
CA THR A 174 10.73 -12.69 -7.34
C THR A 174 9.77 -13.04 -6.21
N LEU A 175 9.50 -12.11 -5.30
CA LEU A 175 8.59 -12.33 -4.16
C LEU A 175 7.21 -12.78 -4.64
N SER A 176 6.67 -13.79 -3.97
CA SER A 176 5.40 -14.38 -4.35
C SER A 176 4.56 -14.77 -3.13
N TYR A 177 3.28 -15.04 -3.36
CA TYR A 177 2.44 -15.68 -2.35
C TYR A 177 2.93 -17.11 -2.03
N GLU A 178 3.62 -17.76 -2.97
CA GLU A 178 4.05 -19.16 -2.84
C GLU A 178 5.37 -19.31 -2.06
N ASP A 179 6.05 -18.21 -1.73
CA ASP A 179 7.28 -18.23 -0.93
C ASP A 179 7.08 -18.94 0.43
N PRO A 180 8.14 -19.49 1.05
CA PRO A 180 8.04 -20.10 2.36
C PRO A 180 7.59 -19.11 3.43
N GLY A 181 6.71 -19.55 4.33
CA GLY A 181 6.22 -18.72 5.43
C GLY A 181 4.76 -19.01 5.78
N SER A 182 4.25 -18.31 6.80
CA SER A 182 2.86 -18.43 7.22
C SER A 182 1.91 -17.75 6.23
N LYS A 183 0.81 -18.42 5.87
CA LYS A 183 -0.18 -17.95 4.89
C LYS A 183 -1.59 -18.14 5.43
N ASN A 184 -2.50 -17.26 5.03
CA ASN A 184 -3.93 -17.46 5.20
C ASN A 184 -4.60 -17.64 3.82
N LYS A 185 -5.92 -17.85 3.80
CA LYS A 185 -6.67 -18.10 2.55
C LYS A 185 -6.61 -16.93 1.54
N ILE A 186 -6.25 -15.74 1.99
CA ILE A 186 -6.29 -14.49 1.23
C ILE A 186 -4.87 -14.04 0.83
N TYR A 187 -3.92 -14.06 1.76
CA TYR A 187 -2.56 -13.54 1.53
C TYR A 187 -1.50 -14.24 2.41
N HIS A 188 -0.23 -14.04 2.04
CA HIS A 188 0.93 -14.44 2.84
C HIS A 188 1.11 -13.49 4.02
N ASN A 189 1.26 -13.99 5.24
CA ASN A 189 1.21 -13.16 6.45
C ASN A 189 2.39 -12.19 6.57
N GLU A 190 3.57 -12.57 6.07
CA GLU A 190 4.75 -11.68 6.11
C GLU A 190 4.85 -10.71 4.93
N ASN A 191 4.70 -11.20 3.69
CA ASN A 191 4.88 -10.38 2.49
C ASN A 191 3.61 -9.71 1.95
N LEU A 192 2.45 -10.08 2.50
CA LEU A 192 1.12 -9.54 2.18
C LEU A 192 0.73 -9.63 0.71
N LEU A 193 1.43 -10.48 -0.07
CA LEU A 193 1.04 -10.82 -1.43
C LEU A 193 -0.12 -11.82 -1.40
N HIS A 194 -0.97 -11.76 -2.42
CA HIS A 194 -2.05 -12.73 -2.66
C HIS A 194 -1.81 -13.45 -3.99
N LYS A 195 -2.42 -14.62 -4.22
CA LYS A 195 -2.20 -15.40 -5.46
C LYS A 195 -2.39 -14.61 -6.76
N THR A 196 -3.29 -13.63 -6.73
CA THR A 196 -3.60 -12.77 -7.89
C THR A 196 -3.00 -11.35 -7.77
N HIS A 197 -1.93 -11.13 -6.99
CA HIS A 197 -1.44 -9.77 -6.65
C HIS A 197 -1.07 -8.97 -7.88
N PHE A 198 -0.37 -9.62 -8.80
CA PHE A 198 0.04 -9.08 -10.09
C PHE A 198 -1.10 -9.28 -11.09
N THR A 199 -1.56 -8.20 -11.71
CA THR A 199 -2.68 -8.25 -12.67
C THR A 199 -2.28 -7.62 -14.00
N ASP A 200 -1.79 -6.39 -13.96
CA ASP A 200 -1.42 -5.68 -15.18
C ASP A 200 -0.26 -4.70 -14.93
N GLY A 201 -0.20 -4.07 -13.75
CA GLY A 201 0.94 -3.24 -13.31
C GLY A 201 1.18 -1.95 -14.14
N ARG A 202 0.68 -1.88 -15.36
CA ARG A 202 0.90 -0.79 -16.31
C ARG A 202 0.14 0.47 -15.91
N HIS A 203 0.74 1.62 -16.21
CA HIS A 203 0.08 2.92 -16.18
C HIS A 203 -0.86 3.07 -17.39
N GLY A 204 -2.01 3.74 -17.21
CA GLY A 204 -2.96 4.02 -18.28
C GLY A 204 -4.01 2.92 -18.55
N SER A 205 -4.06 1.88 -17.70
CA SER A 205 -5.05 0.78 -17.83
C SER A 205 -6.50 1.27 -17.69
N TRP A 206 -6.69 2.46 -17.14
CA TRP A 206 -7.99 3.09 -16.94
C TRP A 206 -8.73 3.39 -18.25
N HIS A 207 -8.03 3.68 -19.36
CA HIS A 207 -8.66 3.91 -20.67
C HIS A 207 -9.50 2.72 -21.16
N GLN A 208 -9.13 1.51 -20.79
CA GLN A 208 -9.81 0.27 -21.22
C GLN A 208 -10.83 -0.23 -20.19
N THR A 209 -10.87 0.38 -19.01
CA THR A 209 -11.66 -0.13 -17.87
C THR A 209 -12.78 0.83 -17.46
N LEU A 210 -12.52 2.14 -17.49
CA LEU A 210 -13.49 3.15 -17.07
C LEU A 210 -14.23 3.70 -18.28
N THR A 211 -15.50 4.10 -18.09
CA THR A 211 -16.26 4.73 -19.17
C THR A 211 -15.75 6.16 -19.43
N PRO A 212 -15.89 6.67 -20.67
CA PRO A 212 -15.50 8.05 -21.00
C PRO A 212 -16.18 9.10 -20.12
N GLU A 213 -17.44 8.87 -19.74
CA GLU A 213 -18.22 9.78 -18.89
C GLU A 213 -17.62 9.87 -17.48
N LEU A 214 -17.25 8.73 -16.90
CA LEU A 214 -16.61 8.69 -15.58
C LEU A 214 -15.22 9.31 -15.61
N ILE A 215 -14.43 9.03 -16.64
CA ILE A 215 -13.10 9.65 -16.84
C ILE A 215 -13.26 11.18 -16.86
N SER A 216 -14.17 11.69 -17.71
CA SER A 216 -14.42 13.12 -17.84
C SER A 216 -14.88 13.74 -16.53
N ALA A 217 -15.75 13.06 -15.77
CA ALA A 217 -16.24 13.55 -14.49
C ALA A 217 -15.14 13.60 -13.41
N VAL A 218 -14.25 12.59 -13.36
CA VAL A 218 -13.09 12.59 -12.47
C VAL A 218 -12.10 13.69 -12.84
N GLU A 219 -11.81 13.86 -14.13
CA GLU A 219 -10.90 14.90 -14.61
C GLU A 219 -11.45 16.32 -14.39
N ALA A 220 -12.75 16.52 -14.55
CA ALA A 220 -13.40 17.78 -14.22
C ALA A 220 -13.35 18.09 -12.71
N SER A 221 -13.52 17.07 -11.86
CA SER A 221 -13.58 17.26 -10.39
C SER A 221 -12.20 17.37 -9.74
N TYR A 222 -11.20 16.67 -10.29
CA TYR A 222 -9.87 16.49 -9.69
C TYR A 222 -8.73 16.76 -10.67
N GLY A 223 -8.98 17.53 -11.73
CA GLY A 223 -7.99 17.88 -12.76
C GLY A 223 -6.76 18.59 -12.20
N ASP A 224 -6.94 19.45 -11.19
CA ASP A 224 -5.82 20.10 -10.48
C ASP A 224 -4.91 19.07 -9.82
N TRP A 225 -5.50 18.11 -9.08
CA TRP A 225 -4.74 17.04 -8.45
C TRP A 225 -3.97 16.22 -9.50
N LEU A 226 -4.57 15.91 -10.65
CA LEU A 226 -3.87 15.19 -11.71
C LEU A 226 -2.67 15.99 -12.23
N ARG A 227 -2.85 17.28 -12.52
CA ARG A 227 -1.78 18.16 -13.03
C ARG A 227 -0.66 18.36 -12.03
N ASP A 228 -0.98 18.60 -10.76
CA ASP A 228 -0.01 18.78 -9.67
C ASP A 228 0.91 17.56 -9.48
N HIS A 229 0.47 16.38 -9.94
CA HIS A 229 1.22 15.13 -9.85
C HIS A 229 1.74 14.63 -11.22
N ASN A 230 1.77 15.52 -12.22
CA ASN A 230 2.25 15.26 -13.57
C ASN A 230 1.50 14.14 -14.30
N TYR A 231 0.21 13.92 -13.98
CA TYR A 231 -0.65 13.03 -14.73
C TYR A 231 -1.29 13.76 -15.92
N PRO A 232 -1.40 13.12 -17.10
CA PRO A 232 -2.05 13.73 -18.26
C PRO A 232 -3.50 14.10 -17.94
N CYS A 233 -3.89 15.36 -18.20
CA CYS A 233 -5.25 15.87 -18.01
C CYS A 233 -5.59 16.84 -19.15
N PRO A 234 -6.65 16.58 -19.95
CA PRO A 234 -6.92 17.33 -21.19
C PRO A 234 -7.57 18.70 -20.97
N TRP A 235 -8.07 18.99 -19.76
CA TRP A 235 -8.76 20.24 -19.47
C TRP A 235 -7.77 21.37 -19.13
N PRO A 236 -7.77 22.50 -19.85
CA PRO A 236 -7.01 23.68 -19.46
C PRO A 236 -7.59 24.31 -18.18
N VAL A 237 -6.74 25.03 -17.44
CA VAL A 237 -7.11 25.83 -16.27
C VAL A 237 -7.89 27.07 -16.69
#